data_AF-A0A1G0F202-F1
#
_entry.id   AF-A0A1G0F202-F1
#
_cell.length_a   1.000
_cell.length_b   1.000
_cell.length_c   1.000
_cell.angle_alpha   90.00
_cell.angle_beta   90.00
_cell.angle_gamma   90.00
#
_symmetry.space_group_name_H-M   'P 1'
#
loop_
_entity.id
_entity.type
_entity.pdbx_description
1 polymer ?
#
loop_
_entity_poly.entity_id
_entity_poly.type
_entity_poly.pdbx_seq_one_letter_code
_entity_poly.pdbx_strand_id
1 'polypeptide(L)'
;LTGILPIISANIAYLVAAQLGHLSWCIPYLDGCASISATGRQAPESLFFRATMIPAAVLMMAYWRLNYEWLLINGDRNSLAGVAMLWLGTTAAVFLVIYTVALGHIGEEYALQRRIGVTLFFAFSYLAQLLLLGRYQQLLKQGTLPALHRIYQIKILLCTLLLIVGLAQPAFNALHPDQPYRENIIEWNFALLLHLYFIITYFAWKSTGFNARFTTHTG
;
A
#
# COMPACT_ATOMS: atom_id res chain seq x y z
N LEU A 1 1.06 3.92 11.54
CA LEU A 1 0.47 2.56 11.61
C LEU A 1 0.13 2.02 10.23
N THR A 2 -0.68 2.72 9.41
CA THR A 2 -1.13 2.30 8.07
C THR A 2 -0.05 1.73 7.15
N GLY A 3 1.14 2.35 7.07
CA GLY A 3 2.25 1.82 6.26
C GLY A 3 3.12 0.76 6.97
N ILE A 4 3.32 0.91 8.29
CA ILE A 4 4.23 0.07 9.07
C ILE A 4 3.64 -1.33 9.29
N LEU A 5 2.35 -1.41 9.63
CA LEU A 5 1.70 -2.66 10.00
C LEU A 5 1.73 -3.69 8.85
N PRO A 6 1.42 -3.34 7.59
CA PRO A 6 1.56 -4.27 6.47
C PRO A 6 3.00 -4.75 6.23
N ILE A 7 4.00 -3.86 6.35
CA ILE A 7 5.41 -4.22 6.18
C ILE A 7 5.81 -5.26 7.24
N ILE A 8 5.53 -4.98 8.51
CA ILE A 8 5.82 -5.89 9.62
C ILE A 8 5.05 -7.20 9.43
N SER A 9 3.77 -7.12 9.09
CA SER A 9 2.90 -8.28 8.89
C SER A 9 3.45 -9.24 7.84
N ALA A 10 3.82 -8.74 6.65
CA ALA A 10 4.37 -9.56 5.58
C ALA A 10 5.70 -10.20 5.97
N ASN A 11 6.59 -9.44 6.61
CA ASN A 11 7.91 -9.95 7.02
C ASN A 11 7.79 -11.00 8.14
N ILE A 12 6.94 -10.78 9.15
CA ILE A 12 6.72 -11.77 10.21
C ILE A 12 6.06 -13.03 9.64
N ALA A 13 5.04 -12.89 8.79
CA ALA A 13 4.40 -14.04 8.14
C ALA A 13 5.42 -14.87 7.33
N TYR A 14 6.30 -14.20 6.57
CA TYR A 14 7.40 -14.86 5.87
C TYR A 14 8.35 -15.60 6.83
N LEU A 15 8.79 -14.94 7.91
CA LEU A 15 9.71 -15.54 8.87
C LEU A 15 9.11 -16.78 9.55
N VAL A 16 7.83 -16.72 9.93
CA VAL A 16 7.11 -17.87 10.50
C VAL A 16 7.00 -19.00 9.47
N ALA A 17 6.62 -18.69 8.23
CA ALA A 17 6.54 -19.69 7.16
C ALA A 17 7.89 -20.37 6.88
N ALA A 18 8.99 -19.61 6.87
CA ALA A 18 10.33 -20.14 6.68
C ALA A 18 10.79 -21.01 7.87
N GLN A 19 10.48 -20.59 9.10
CA GLN A 19 10.76 -21.38 10.31
C GLN A 19 10.01 -22.71 10.35
N LEU A 20 8.79 -22.75 9.85
CA LEU A 20 7.97 -23.97 9.79
C LEU A 20 8.25 -24.83 8.55
N GLY A 21 9.18 -24.41 7.68
CA GLY A 21 9.53 -25.14 6.46
C GLY A 21 8.50 -25.05 5.34
N HIS A 22 7.51 -24.15 5.44
CA HIS A 22 6.51 -23.91 4.40
C HIS A 22 7.10 -23.13 3.22
N LEU A 23 8.12 -22.31 3.46
CA LEU A 23 8.86 -21.54 2.46
C LEU A 23 10.37 -21.68 2.67
N SER A 24 11.16 -21.46 1.62
CA SER A 24 12.62 -21.47 1.72
C SER A 24 13.15 -20.19 2.37
N TRP A 25 14.27 -20.33 3.08
CA TRP A 25 15.00 -19.22 3.68
C TRP A 25 15.74 -18.42 2.61
N CYS A 26 15.45 -17.13 2.52
CA CYS A 26 16.13 -16.16 1.68
C CYS A 26 15.83 -14.73 2.18
N ILE A 27 16.36 -13.72 1.50
CA ILE A 27 15.90 -12.34 1.63
C ILE A 27 14.90 -12.10 0.48
N PRO A 28 13.57 -12.06 0.72
CA PRO A 28 12.59 -12.02 -0.37
C PRO A 28 12.72 -10.81 -1.29
N TYR A 29 13.19 -9.69 -0.74
CA TYR A 29 13.46 -8.44 -1.46
C TYR A 29 14.61 -8.53 -2.48
N LEU A 30 15.49 -9.52 -2.35
CA LEU A 30 16.70 -9.66 -3.16
C LEU A 30 16.72 -10.99 -3.94
N ASP A 31 16.30 -12.08 -3.29
CA ASP A 31 16.42 -13.43 -3.82
C ASP A 31 15.12 -13.95 -4.44
N GLY A 32 13.96 -13.41 -4.03
CA GLY A 32 12.67 -13.76 -4.65
C GLY A 32 12.19 -15.19 -4.40
N CYS A 33 12.60 -15.82 -3.30
CA CYS A 33 12.25 -17.23 -3.04
C CYS A 33 10.75 -17.49 -2.85
N ALA A 34 9.96 -16.47 -2.50
CA ALA A 34 8.51 -16.58 -2.31
C ALA A 34 7.80 -15.26 -2.62
N SER A 35 6.58 -15.32 -3.14
CA SER A 35 5.68 -14.15 -3.24
C SER A 35 5.13 -13.75 -1.86
N ILE A 36 4.68 -12.50 -1.71
CA ILE A 36 3.94 -12.09 -0.49
C ILE A 36 2.68 -12.95 -0.36
N SER A 37 2.00 -13.20 -1.48
CA SER A 37 0.85 -14.10 -1.53
C SER A 37 1.13 -15.51 -0.99
N ALA A 38 2.34 -16.04 -1.10
CA ALA A 38 2.67 -17.37 -0.58
C ALA A 38 2.72 -17.40 0.96
N THR A 39 3.15 -16.30 1.59
CA THR A 39 3.26 -16.15 3.05
C THR A 39 1.93 -16.21 3.79
N GLY A 40 0.81 -16.01 3.09
CA GLY A 40 -0.53 -15.93 3.69
C GLY A 40 -1.38 -17.19 3.51
N ARG A 41 -0.83 -18.33 3.06
CA ARG A 41 -1.65 -19.49 2.63
C ARG A 41 -1.77 -20.61 3.66
N GLN A 42 -0.71 -20.89 4.43
CA GLN A 42 -0.71 -22.01 5.39
C GLN A 42 -0.86 -21.48 6.82
N ALA A 43 -1.46 -22.28 7.70
CA ALA A 43 -1.56 -21.93 9.12
C ALA A 43 -0.28 -22.37 9.85
N PRO A 44 0.19 -21.62 10.86
CA PRO A 44 -0.46 -20.50 11.55
C PRO A 44 -0.23 -19.11 10.93
N GLU A 45 0.73 -18.94 10.02
CA GLU A 45 1.12 -17.62 9.48
C GLU A 45 0.00 -16.93 8.71
N SER A 46 -0.88 -17.68 8.02
CA SER A 46 -2.05 -17.15 7.32
C SER A 46 -3.04 -16.50 8.28
N LEU A 47 -3.22 -17.07 9.47
CA LEU A 47 -4.10 -16.52 10.50
C LEU A 47 -3.54 -15.21 11.04
N PHE A 48 -2.24 -15.17 11.33
CA PHE A 48 -1.55 -13.96 11.74
C PHE A 48 -1.65 -12.88 10.67
N PHE A 49 -1.30 -13.20 9.42
CA PHE A 49 -1.34 -12.25 8.30
C PHE A 49 -2.75 -11.66 8.09
N ARG A 50 -3.81 -12.46 8.22
CA ARG A 50 -5.19 -11.98 8.16
C ARG A 50 -5.56 -11.08 9.34
N ALA A 51 -5.19 -11.50 10.54
CA ALA A 51 -5.48 -10.78 11.78
C ALA A 51 -4.85 -9.38 11.79
N THR A 52 -3.74 -9.17 11.08
CA THR A 52 -3.04 -7.89 10.98
C THR A 52 -3.42 -7.09 9.73
N MET A 53 -3.56 -7.72 8.56
CA MET A 53 -3.82 -7.02 7.30
C MET A 53 -5.25 -6.49 7.18
N ILE A 54 -6.25 -7.18 7.76
CA ILE A 54 -7.64 -6.67 7.75
C ILE A 54 -7.75 -5.37 8.56
N PRO A 55 -7.25 -5.28 9.81
CA PRO A 55 -7.16 -4.00 10.51
C PRO A 55 -6.33 -2.96 9.76
N ALA A 56 -5.22 -3.35 9.12
CA ALA A 56 -4.42 -2.43 8.32
C ALA A 56 -5.23 -1.81 7.17
N ALA A 57 -6.07 -2.59 6.50
CA ALA A 57 -6.97 -2.11 5.45
C ALA A 57 -7.98 -1.08 6.00
N VAL A 58 -8.56 -1.31 7.18
CA VAL A 58 -9.44 -0.33 7.85
C VAL A 58 -8.68 0.97 8.14
N LEU A 59 -7.44 0.87 8.63
CA LEU A 59 -6.57 2.04 8.84
C LEU A 59 -6.21 2.75 7.52
N MET A 60 -6.19 2.05 6.38
CA MET A 60 -6.01 2.67 5.06
C MET A 60 -7.23 3.48 4.65
N MET A 61 -8.45 2.98 4.90
CA MET A 61 -9.68 3.75 4.63
C MET A 61 -9.69 5.06 5.44
N ALA A 62 -9.39 4.96 6.74
CA ALA A 62 -9.25 6.13 7.60
C ALA A 62 -8.14 7.08 7.12
N TYR A 63 -7.00 6.54 6.69
CA TYR A 63 -5.90 7.33 6.13
C TYR A 63 -6.34 8.16 4.92
N TRP A 64 -7.09 7.59 3.97
CA TRP A 64 -7.53 8.34 2.78
C TRP A 64 -8.54 9.43 3.12
N ARG A 65 -9.46 9.13 4.06
CA ARG A 65 -10.40 10.12 4.60
C ARG A 65 -9.66 11.29 5.26
N LEU A 66 -8.69 10.98 6.11
CA LEU A 66 -7.88 12.00 6.79
C LEU A 66 -7.05 12.83 5.82
N ASN A 67 -6.52 12.24 4.74
CA ASN A 67 -5.82 13.01 3.71
C ASN A 67 -6.74 13.96 2.98
N TYR A 68 -7.96 13.53 2.65
CA TYR A 68 -8.95 14.40 2.01
C TYR A 68 -9.29 15.60 2.88
N GLU A 69 -9.60 15.38 4.17
CA GLU A 69 -9.86 16.47 5.12
C GLU A 69 -8.64 17.36 5.35
N TRP A 70 -7.46 16.77 5.48
CA TRP A 70 -6.21 17.51 5.62
C TRP A 70 -5.97 18.45 4.43
N LEU A 71 -6.23 18.00 3.20
CA LEU A 71 -6.12 18.85 2.02
C LEU A 71 -7.07 20.08 2.12
N LEU A 72 -8.34 19.86 2.46
CA LEU A 72 -9.33 20.94 2.55
C LEU A 72 -8.96 21.98 3.62
N ILE A 73 -8.55 21.53 4.80
CA ILE A 73 -8.16 22.42 5.91
C ILE A 73 -6.93 23.27 5.53
N ASN A 74 -6.03 22.74 4.70
CA ASN A 74 -4.85 23.45 4.25
C ASN A 74 -5.08 24.32 2.99
N GLY A 75 -6.35 24.61 2.66
CA GLY A 75 -6.72 25.52 1.58
C GLY A 75 -6.79 24.86 0.21
N ASP A 76 -6.83 23.52 0.14
CA ASP A 76 -7.19 22.86 -1.10
C ASP A 76 -8.68 23.06 -1.40
N ARG A 77 -9.00 23.18 -2.68
CA ARG A 77 -10.38 23.20 -3.16
C ARG A 77 -10.96 21.79 -3.15
N ASN A 78 -12.26 21.68 -2.89
CA ASN A 78 -13.00 20.45 -3.11
C ASN A 78 -13.02 20.11 -4.61
N SER A 79 -12.01 19.37 -5.06
CA SER A 79 -11.78 19.04 -6.46
C SER A 79 -12.17 17.60 -6.75
N LEU A 80 -12.56 17.35 -8.00
CA LEU A 80 -12.80 15.99 -8.49
C LEU A 80 -11.60 15.06 -8.23
N ALA A 81 -10.37 15.58 -8.35
CA ALA A 81 -9.16 14.82 -8.06
C ALA A 81 -9.05 14.39 -6.59
N GLY A 82 -9.41 15.28 -5.65
CA GLY A 82 -9.43 14.95 -4.22
C GLY A 82 -10.50 13.91 -3.87
N VAL A 83 -11.69 14.03 -4.47
CA VAL A 83 -12.78 13.06 -4.31
C VAL A 83 -12.40 11.71 -4.92
N ALA A 84 -11.84 11.69 -6.14
CA ALA A 84 -11.37 10.49 -6.80
C ALA A 84 -10.27 9.78 -6.01
N MET A 85 -9.33 10.54 -5.41
CA MET A 85 -8.31 10.02 -4.52
C MET A 85 -8.91 9.27 -3.33
N LEU A 86 -9.89 9.88 -2.65
CA LEU A 86 -10.59 9.27 -1.52
C LEU A 86 -11.28 7.97 -1.92
N TRP A 87 -12.03 8.00 -3.03
CA TRP A 87 -12.74 6.83 -3.53
C TRP A 87 -11.79 5.71 -3.95
N LEU A 88 -10.78 6.01 -4.78
CA LEU A 88 -9.79 5.01 -5.21
C LEU A 88 -9.05 4.40 -4.04
N GLY A 89 -8.59 5.23 -3.10
CA GLY A 89 -7.88 4.75 -1.92
C GLY A 89 -8.74 3.88 -1.00
N THR A 90 -10.00 4.25 -0.79
CA THR A 90 -10.94 3.46 0.03
C THR A 90 -11.29 2.14 -0.66
N THR A 91 -11.56 2.18 -1.97
CA THR A 91 -11.82 0.98 -2.78
C THR A 91 -10.60 0.06 -2.82
N ALA A 92 -9.39 0.60 -2.90
CA ALA A 92 -8.16 -0.19 -2.81
C ALA A 92 -8.10 -0.97 -1.50
N ALA A 93 -8.42 -0.33 -0.37
CA ALA A 93 -8.44 -0.98 0.94
C ALA A 93 -9.51 -2.09 1.02
N VAL A 94 -10.66 -1.93 0.36
CA VAL A 94 -11.66 -3.01 0.23
C VAL A 94 -11.07 -4.21 -0.52
N PHE A 95 -10.37 -3.96 -1.63
CA PHE A 95 -9.69 -5.03 -2.38
C PHE A 95 -8.58 -5.72 -1.57
N LEU A 96 -7.90 -5.00 -0.68
CA LEU A 96 -6.96 -5.60 0.27
C LEU A 96 -7.66 -6.58 1.22
N VAL A 97 -8.86 -6.24 1.71
CA VAL A 97 -9.66 -7.16 2.55
C VAL A 97 -10.07 -8.39 1.74
N ILE A 98 -10.59 -8.22 0.53
CA ILE A 98 -11.01 -9.34 -0.35
C ILE A 98 -9.82 -10.29 -0.60
N TYR A 99 -8.67 -9.73 -0.97
CA TYR A 99 -7.43 -10.47 -1.17
C TYR A 99 -7.02 -11.24 0.09
N THR A 100 -7.03 -10.57 1.24
CA THR A 100 -6.61 -11.15 2.53
C THR A 100 -7.54 -12.28 2.98
N VAL A 101 -8.85 -12.15 2.77
CA VAL A 101 -9.83 -13.21 3.07
C VAL A 101 -9.64 -14.41 2.12
N ALA A 102 -9.41 -14.16 0.83
CA ALA A 102 -9.19 -15.20 -0.17
C ALA A 102 -7.88 -15.98 0.04
N LEU A 103 -6.86 -15.36 0.65
CA LEU A 103 -5.62 -16.04 1.04
C LEU A 103 -5.82 -17.14 2.08
N GLY A 104 -6.75 -16.94 3.02
CA GLY A 104 -7.02 -17.89 4.09
C GLY A 104 -7.71 -19.19 3.66
N HIS A 105 -8.01 -19.35 2.38
CA HIS A 105 -8.67 -20.52 1.82
C HIS A 105 -7.71 -21.23 0.87
N ILE A 106 -7.41 -22.50 1.18
CA ILE A 106 -6.55 -23.35 0.34
C ILE A 106 -7.40 -23.90 -0.80
N GLY A 107 -7.03 -23.58 -2.05
CA GLY A 107 -7.75 -24.05 -3.24
C GLY A 107 -7.56 -23.13 -4.46
N GLU A 108 -7.71 -23.72 -5.66
CA GLU A 108 -7.69 -23.01 -6.94
C GLU A 108 -8.90 -22.10 -7.14
N GLU A 109 -10.02 -22.42 -6.50
CA GLU A 109 -11.27 -21.63 -6.59
C GLU A 109 -11.14 -20.18 -6.09
N TYR A 110 -10.11 -19.92 -5.28
CA TYR A 110 -9.80 -18.59 -4.74
C TYR A 110 -8.63 -17.89 -5.47
N ALA A 111 -8.01 -18.55 -6.47
CA ALA A 111 -6.85 -18.01 -7.18
C ALA A 111 -7.20 -16.73 -7.95
N LEU A 112 -8.37 -16.70 -8.57
CA LEU A 112 -8.84 -15.52 -9.32
C LEU A 112 -9.08 -14.32 -8.40
N GLN A 113 -9.72 -14.53 -7.25
CA GLN A 113 -10.04 -13.53 -6.25
C GLN A 113 -8.75 -12.97 -5.64
N ARG A 114 -7.76 -13.82 -5.37
CA ARG A 114 -6.43 -13.37 -4.93
C ARG A 114 -5.78 -12.47 -5.98
N ARG A 115 -5.77 -12.90 -7.25
CA ARG A 115 -5.14 -12.16 -8.35
C ARG A 115 -5.82 -10.82 -8.63
N ILE A 116 -7.14 -10.80 -8.69
CA ILE A 116 -7.93 -9.57 -8.91
C ILE A 116 -7.79 -8.65 -7.70
N GLY A 117 -7.91 -9.18 -6.49
CA GLY A 117 -7.82 -8.41 -5.25
C GLY A 117 -6.48 -7.70 -5.10
N VAL A 118 -5.36 -8.42 -5.24
CA VAL A 118 -4.03 -7.80 -5.10
C VAL A 118 -3.73 -6.81 -6.22
N THR A 119 -4.12 -7.13 -7.46
CA THR A 119 -3.91 -6.25 -8.62
C THR A 119 -4.68 -4.94 -8.46
N LEU A 120 -5.97 -5.02 -8.12
CA LEU A 120 -6.80 -3.82 -7.93
C LEU A 120 -6.40 -3.02 -6.70
N PHE A 121 -5.98 -3.69 -5.62
CA PHE A 121 -5.39 -3.01 -4.46
C PHE A 121 -4.17 -2.17 -4.86
N PHE A 122 -3.20 -2.75 -5.57
CA PHE A 122 -2.00 -2.03 -5.99
C PHE A 122 -2.31 -0.91 -6.98
N ALA A 123 -3.12 -1.20 -8.01
CA ALA A 123 -3.47 -0.22 -9.04
C ALA A 123 -4.18 1.00 -8.45
N PHE A 124 -5.25 0.78 -7.67
CA PHE A 124 -6.02 1.88 -7.09
C PHE A 124 -5.26 2.62 -5.99
N SER A 125 -4.43 1.93 -5.20
CA SER A 125 -3.54 2.59 -4.25
C SER A 125 -2.57 3.52 -4.97
N TYR A 126 -1.90 3.03 -6.02
CA TYR A 126 -0.95 3.84 -6.78
C TYR A 126 -1.62 5.05 -7.46
N LEU A 127 -2.78 4.87 -8.08
CA LEU A 127 -3.57 5.97 -8.65
C LEU A 127 -3.95 7.01 -7.59
N ALA A 128 -4.41 6.58 -6.41
CA ALA A 128 -4.71 7.49 -5.31
C ALA A 128 -3.46 8.24 -4.80
N GLN A 129 -2.29 7.59 -4.78
CA GLN A 129 -1.01 8.23 -4.43
C GLN A 129 -0.60 9.31 -5.43
N LEU A 130 -0.81 9.08 -6.73
CA LEU A 130 -0.58 10.09 -7.77
C LEU A 130 -1.53 11.28 -7.64
N LEU A 131 -2.82 11.03 -7.37
CA LEU A 131 -3.79 12.10 -7.16
C LEU A 131 -3.44 12.95 -5.94
N LEU A 132 -3.08 12.32 -4.81
CA LEU A 132 -2.62 13.03 -3.61
C LEU A 132 -1.37 13.87 -3.92
N LEU A 133 -0.42 13.32 -4.69
CA LEU A 133 0.79 14.03 -5.09
C LEU A 133 0.47 15.27 -5.95
N GLY A 134 -0.48 15.15 -6.88
CA GLY A 134 -0.99 16.29 -7.66
C GLY A 134 -1.64 17.36 -6.78
N ARG A 135 -2.32 16.97 -5.70
CA ARG A 135 -2.87 17.92 -4.72
C ARG A 135 -1.78 18.63 -3.93
N TYR A 136 -0.73 17.92 -3.51
CA TYR A 136 0.45 18.53 -2.87
C TYR A 136 1.10 19.58 -3.77
N GLN A 137 1.23 19.28 -5.06
CA GLN A 137 1.80 20.23 -6.03
C GLN A 137 0.98 21.52 -6.10
N GLN A 138 -0.35 21.43 -6.05
CA GLN A 138 -1.21 22.61 -6.06
C GLN A 138 -1.01 23.48 -4.82
N LEU A 139 -0.96 22.87 -3.63
CA LEU A 139 -0.72 23.59 -2.37
C LEU A 139 0.65 24.28 -2.37
N LEU A 140 1.68 23.63 -2.93
CA LEU A 140 3.00 24.24 -3.10
C LEU A 140 2.98 25.42 -4.08
N LYS A 141 2.26 25.30 -5.22
CA LYS A 141 2.12 26.39 -6.20
C LYS A 141 1.39 27.61 -5.64
N GLN A 142 0.46 27.39 -4.72
CA GLN A 142 -0.26 28.47 -4.03
C GLN A 142 0.59 29.15 -2.94
N GLY A 143 1.76 28.60 -2.61
CA GLY A 143 2.64 29.13 -1.56
C GLY A 143 2.15 28.84 -0.14
N THR A 144 1.10 28.03 0.03
CA THR A 144 0.43 27.81 1.32
C THR A 144 1.31 27.02 2.30
N LEU A 145 2.16 26.11 1.82
CA LEU A 145 2.91 25.17 2.67
C LEU A 145 4.33 24.87 2.14
N PRO A 146 5.29 25.81 2.25
CA PRO A 146 6.66 25.60 1.75
C PRO A 146 7.39 24.44 2.46
N ALA A 147 7.05 24.14 3.71
CA ALA A 147 7.60 23.01 4.47
C ALA A 147 7.34 21.65 3.83
N LEU A 148 6.32 21.53 2.96
CA LEU A 148 6.02 20.30 2.24
C LEU A 148 6.97 20.02 1.08
N HIS A 149 7.81 20.96 0.65
CA HIS A 149 8.62 20.79 -0.56
C HIS A 149 9.51 19.54 -0.50
N ARG A 150 10.21 19.32 0.63
CA ARG A 150 11.05 18.13 0.81
C ARG A 150 10.24 16.83 0.77
N ILE A 151 9.06 16.84 1.38
CA ILE A 151 8.16 15.67 1.43
C ILE A 151 7.61 15.37 0.03
N TYR A 152 7.25 16.40 -0.72
CA TYR A 152 6.81 16.31 -2.10
C TYR A 152 7.88 15.67 -3.00
N GLN A 153 9.15 16.08 -2.89
CA GLN A 153 10.26 15.48 -3.66
C GLN A 153 10.43 13.98 -3.35
N ILE A 154 10.38 13.59 -2.06
CA ILE A 154 10.46 12.18 -1.67
C ILE A 154 9.27 11.40 -2.25
N LYS A 155 8.06 11.95 -2.21
CA LYS A 155 6.88 11.32 -2.78
C LYS A 155 6.94 11.18 -4.30
N ILE A 156 7.48 12.17 -5.02
CA ILE A 156 7.77 12.04 -6.45
C ILE A 156 8.69 10.84 -6.67
N LEU A 157 9.82 10.79 -5.97
CA LEU A 157 10.79 9.71 -6.10
C LEU A 157 10.13 8.34 -5.89
N LEU A 158 9.32 8.18 -4.83
CA LEU A 158 8.60 6.94 -4.57
C LEU A 158 7.62 6.59 -5.70
N CYS A 159 6.83 7.53 -6.20
CA CYS A 159 5.92 7.29 -7.32
C CYS A 159 6.67 6.93 -8.61
N THR A 160 7.80 7.58 -8.88
CA THR A 160 8.66 7.27 -10.04
C THR A 160 9.25 5.87 -9.92
N LEU A 161 9.75 5.49 -8.75
CA LEU A 161 10.26 4.13 -8.50
C LEU A 161 9.15 3.08 -8.65
N LEU A 162 7.95 3.34 -8.10
CA LEU A 162 6.78 2.47 -8.28
C LEU A 162 6.41 2.31 -9.77
N LEU A 163 6.46 3.39 -10.56
CA LEU A 163 6.20 3.31 -11.99
C LEU A 163 7.24 2.45 -12.71
N ILE A 164 8.53 2.67 -12.43
CA ILE A 164 9.63 1.90 -13.03
C ILE A 164 9.48 0.42 -12.69
N VAL A 165 9.29 0.10 -11.41
CA VAL A 165 9.14 -1.28 -10.93
C VAL A 165 7.86 -1.93 -11.50
N GLY A 166 6.75 -1.20 -11.55
CA GLY A 166 5.49 -1.70 -12.09
C GLY A 166 5.52 -1.96 -13.60
N LEU A 167 6.22 -1.12 -14.38
CA LEU A 167 6.41 -1.31 -15.82
C LEU A 167 7.46 -2.38 -16.14
N ALA A 168 8.43 -2.57 -15.26
CA ALA A 168 9.44 -3.62 -15.39
C ALA A 168 8.80 -5.03 -15.39
N GLN A 169 7.72 -5.23 -14.62
CA GLN A 169 7.09 -6.54 -14.47
C GLN A 169 6.59 -7.16 -15.80
N PRO A 170 5.69 -6.52 -16.58
CA PRO A 170 5.24 -7.07 -17.85
C PRO A 170 6.38 -7.18 -18.88
N ALA A 171 7.33 -6.24 -18.87
CA ALA A 171 8.47 -6.26 -19.77
C ALA A 171 9.39 -7.47 -19.50
N PHE A 172 9.66 -7.77 -18.22
CA PHE A 172 10.47 -8.93 -17.86
C PHE A 172 9.74 -10.24 -18.12
N ASN A 173 8.44 -10.32 -17.82
CA ASN A 173 7.63 -11.52 -18.09
C ASN A 173 7.60 -11.87 -19.57
N ALA A 174 7.59 -10.86 -20.46
CA ALA A 174 7.65 -11.09 -21.90
C ALA A 174 9.02 -11.61 -22.38
N LEU A 175 10.10 -11.22 -21.70
CA LEU A 175 11.48 -11.58 -22.09
C LEU A 175 11.98 -12.87 -21.43
N HIS A 176 11.52 -13.20 -20.22
CA HIS A 176 12.02 -14.31 -19.41
C HIS A 176 10.88 -15.03 -18.66
N PRO A 177 9.97 -15.71 -19.38
CA PRO A 177 8.82 -16.38 -18.78
C PRO A 177 9.19 -17.46 -17.74
N ASP A 178 10.40 -18.01 -17.82
CA ASP A 178 10.86 -19.13 -16.98
C ASP A 178 11.50 -18.69 -15.63
N GLN A 179 11.41 -17.40 -15.24
CA GLN A 179 12.11 -16.85 -14.07
C GLN A 179 11.16 -16.29 -12.98
N PRO A 180 10.40 -17.14 -12.28
CA PRO A 180 9.37 -16.71 -11.32
C PRO A 180 9.92 -15.97 -10.09
N TYR A 181 11.20 -16.17 -9.72
CA TYR A 181 11.81 -15.48 -8.57
C TYR A 181 11.87 -13.96 -8.77
N ARG A 182 12.00 -13.48 -10.01
CA ARG A 182 12.06 -12.03 -10.30
C ARG A 182 10.73 -11.33 -10.08
N GLU A 183 9.63 -12.00 -10.41
CA GLU A 183 8.29 -11.49 -10.14
C GLU A 183 8.09 -11.28 -8.64
N ASN A 184 8.58 -12.23 -7.82
CA ASN A 184 8.53 -12.13 -6.37
C ASN A 184 9.35 -10.92 -5.86
N ILE A 185 10.58 -10.74 -6.35
CA ILE A 185 11.43 -9.58 -6.00
C ILE A 185 10.69 -8.27 -6.29
N ILE A 186 10.09 -8.17 -7.48
CA ILE A 186 9.32 -7.01 -7.90
C ILE A 186 8.11 -6.80 -6.97
N GLU A 187 7.33 -7.83 -6.68
CA GLU A 187 6.16 -7.78 -5.78
C GLU A 187 6.55 -7.26 -4.39
N TRP A 188 7.63 -7.80 -3.80
CA TRP A 188 8.12 -7.39 -2.49
C TRP A 188 8.57 -5.92 -2.46
N ASN A 189 9.35 -5.50 -3.44
CA ASN A 189 9.83 -4.12 -3.53
C ASN A 189 8.70 -3.14 -3.85
N PHE A 190 7.77 -3.50 -4.73
CA PHE A 190 6.61 -2.69 -5.05
C PHE A 190 5.74 -2.49 -3.81
N ALA A 191 5.45 -3.56 -3.06
CA ALA A 191 4.70 -3.47 -1.82
C ALA A 191 5.41 -2.58 -0.80
N LEU A 192 6.73 -2.71 -0.63
CA LEU A 192 7.49 -1.86 0.29
C LEU A 192 7.40 -0.38 -0.08
N LEU A 193 7.67 -0.03 -1.34
CA LEU A 193 7.62 1.35 -1.83
C LEU A 193 6.23 1.96 -1.67
N LEU A 194 5.18 1.19 -1.99
CA LEU A 194 3.79 1.60 -1.80
C LEU A 194 3.51 1.95 -0.34
N HIS A 195 4.03 1.16 0.60
CA HIS A 195 3.78 1.37 2.03
C HIS A 195 4.64 2.48 2.64
N LEU A 196 5.87 2.67 2.16
CA LEU A 196 6.71 3.81 2.51
C LEU A 196 6.02 5.14 2.20
N TYR A 197 5.26 5.22 1.09
CA TYR A 197 4.50 6.41 0.77
C TYR A 197 3.50 6.82 1.88
N PHE A 198 2.83 5.85 2.53
CA PHE A 198 1.94 6.12 3.67
C PHE A 198 2.71 6.65 4.88
N ILE A 199 3.92 6.14 5.12
CA ILE A 199 4.79 6.59 6.22
C ILE A 199 5.25 8.03 5.96
N ILE A 200 5.63 8.36 4.73
CA ILE A 200 6.08 9.72 4.37
C ILE A 200 4.98 10.76 4.58
N THR A 201 3.71 10.41 4.35
CA THR A 201 2.57 11.31 4.61
C THR A 201 2.45 11.75 6.07
N TYR A 202 2.87 10.92 7.04
CA TYR A 202 2.87 11.31 8.45
C TYR A 202 3.70 12.57 8.70
N PHE A 203 4.85 12.71 8.02
CA PHE A 203 5.69 13.89 8.17
C PHE A 203 5.03 15.16 7.61
N ALA A 204 4.13 15.03 6.62
CA ALA A 204 3.35 16.16 6.10
C ALA A 204 2.28 16.62 7.09
N TRP A 205 1.59 15.67 7.72
CA TRP A 205 0.65 15.99 8.80
C TRP A 205 1.37 16.64 9.98
N LYS A 206 2.53 16.10 10.37
CA LYS A 206 3.35 16.67 11.44
C LYS A 206 3.84 18.08 11.11
N SER A 207 4.29 18.35 9.88
CA SER A 207 4.77 19.68 9.48
C SER A 207 3.68 20.75 9.41
N THR A 208 2.41 20.34 9.35
CA THR A 208 1.24 21.24 9.30
C THR A 208 0.51 21.33 10.65
N GLY A 209 1.00 20.64 11.69
CA GLY A 209 0.33 20.59 13.00
C GLY A 209 -1.02 19.85 12.99
N PHE A 210 -1.28 19.04 11.97
CA PHE A 210 -2.55 18.33 11.83
C PHE A 210 -2.72 17.29 12.92
N ASN A 211 -3.79 17.42 13.70
CA ASN A 211 -4.18 16.49 14.75
C ASN A 211 -5.62 16.02 14.52
N ALA A 212 -5.82 14.72 14.30
CA ALA A 212 -7.15 14.14 14.21
C ALA A 212 -7.76 14.07 15.62
N ARG A 213 -8.84 14.82 15.88
CA ARG A 213 -9.66 14.68 17.10
C ARG A 213 -10.98 14.02 16.74
N PHE A 214 -11.32 12.94 17.44
CA PHE A 214 -12.64 12.34 17.40
C PHE A 214 -13.47 12.95 18.53
N THR A 215 -14.48 13.75 18.18
CA THR A 215 -15.44 14.30 19.15
C THR A 215 -16.73 13.50 19.07
N THR A 216 -17.12 12.84 20.17
CA THR A 216 -18.46 12.27 20.30
C THR A 216 -19.41 13.40 20.69
N HIS A 217 -20.31 13.80 19.79
CA HIS A 217 -21.47 14.59 20.19
C HIS A 217 -22.40 13.68 20.98
N THR A 218 -22.26 13.66 22.29
CA THR A 218 -23.30 13.15 23.19
C THR A 218 -24.46 14.14 23.11
N GLY A 219 -25.53 13.73 22.42
CA GLY A 219 -26.81 14.44 22.44
C GLY A 219 -27.51 14.32 23.78
#